data_AF-A0A0D7Q0V6-F1
#
_entry.id   AF-A0A0D7Q0V6-F1
#
_cell.length_a   1.000
_cell.length_b   1.000
_cell.length_c   1.000
_cell.angle_alpha   90.00
_cell.angle_beta   90.00
_cell.angle_gamma   90.00
#
_symmetry.space_group_name_H-M   'P 1'
#
loop_
_entity.id
_entity.type
_entity.pdbx_description
1 polymer ?
#
loop_
_entity_poly.entity_id
_entity_poly.type
_entity_poly.pdbx_seq_one_letter_code
_entity_poly.pdbx_strand_id
1 'polypeptide(L)'
;MDQDAPALERTRLLDRRSAAAHVGVTIGLFERLVREQVIPEPVMVDRKPLWNAYLLDGRLEAIRRARDLQANEGDRPSARPPATRKSAATETSTILPDLKWLQQREDLVRRVHRRPLSQHELSVLGEFNLSLGRDASMFGFYRTFESLMARGLVLEVSRSGPSTRPLVTYRLTEDGARIAACMRDSG
;
A
#
# COMPACT_ATOMS: atom_id res chain seq x y z
N MET A 1 -18.60 55.84 -8.70
CA MET A 1 -19.99 55.38 -8.48
C MET A 1 -20.42 54.69 -9.77
N ASP A 2 -20.48 53.38 -9.91
CA ASP A 2 -20.19 52.28 -8.99
C ASP A 2 -19.76 51.07 -9.84
N GLN A 3 -18.74 50.37 -9.36
CA GLN A 3 -18.37 49.04 -9.84
C GLN A 3 -19.48 48.08 -9.42
N ASP A 4 -20.24 47.55 -10.37
CA ASP A 4 -21.04 46.35 -10.12
C ASP A 4 -20.39 45.18 -10.88
N ALA A 5 -19.62 44.41 -10.12
CA ALA A 5 -18.86 43.25 -10.54
C ALA A 5 -19.79 42.12 -11.04
N PRO A 6 -19.32 41.23 -11.94
CA PRO A 6 -20.10 40.07 -12.36
C PRO A 6 -20.24 39.05 -11.22
N ALA A 7 -21.26 39.24 -10.38
CA ALA A 7 -21.56 38.44 -9.19
C ALA A 7 -22.17 37.05 -9.49
N LEU A 8 -21.87 36.44 -10.63
CA LEU A 8 -22.41 35.13 -11.04
C LEU A 8 -21.35 34.07 -11.41
N GLU A 9 -20.05 34.41 -11.44
CA GLU A 9 -18.98 33.42 -11.47
C GLU A 9 -18.70 32.88 -10.07
N ARG A 10 -19.65 32.12 -9.54
CA ARG A 10 -19.43 31.30 -8.34
C ARG A 10 -18.39 30.23 -8.69
N THR A 11 -17.13 30.56 -8.43
CA THR A 11 -15.97 29.71 -8.18
C THR A 11 -16.37 28.27 -7.89
N ARG A 12 -16.44 27.42 -8.93
CA ARG A 12 -16.57 25.97 -8.77
C ARG A 12 -15.24 25.43 -8.27
N LEU A 13 -15.01 25.65 -6.99
CA LEU A 13 -13.92 25.09 -6.23
C LEU A 13 -14.27 23.62 -5.95
N LEU A 14 -13.52 22.73 -6.60
CA LEU A 14 -13.69 21.30 -6.53
C LEU A 14 -12.76 20.75 -5.46
N ASP A 15 -13.28 19.82 -4.65
CA ASP A 15 -12.43 19.00 -3.80
C ASP A 15 -11.51 18.11 -4.64
N ARG A 16 -10.44 17.61 -4.03
CA ARG A 16 -9.41 16.77 -4.69
C ARG A 16 -10.00 15.65 -5.56
N ARG A 17 -11.06 14.98 -5.08
CA ARG A 17 -11.66 13.84 -5.79
C ARG A 17 -12.50 14.31 -6.98
N SER A 18 -13.27 15.37 -6.80
CA SER A 18 -14.06 15.98 -7.87
C SER A 18 -13.17 16.60 -8.96
N ALA A 19 -12.04 17.20 -8.59
CA ALA A 19 -11.06 17.74 -9.54
C ALA A 19 -10.41 16.65 -10.40
N ALA A 20 -10.01 15.53 -9.79
CA ALA A 20 -9.47 14.39 -10.53
C ALA A 20 -10.50 13.79 -11.51
N ALA A 21 -11.75 13.65 -11.06
CA ALA A 21 -12.85 13.16 -11.89
C ALA A 21 -13.18 14.13 -13.04
N HIS A 22 -13.17 15.43 -12.79
CA HIS A 22 -13.41 16.49 -13.78
C HIS A 22 -12.39 16.44 -14.93
N VAL A 23 -11.13 16.17 -14.60
CA VAL A 23 -10.03 16.02 -15.57
C VAL A 23 -9.99 14.62 -16.22
N GLY A 24 -10.75 13.66 -15.70
CA GLY A 24 -10.80 12.29 -16.23
C GLY A 24 -9.56 11.45 -15.91
N VAL A 25 -8.88 11.74 -14.80
CA VAL A 25 -7.66 11.06 -14.34
C VAL A 25 -7.87 10.38 -12.99
N THR A 26 -7.05 9.38 -12.67
CA THR A 26 -7.05 8.77 -11.34
C THR A 26 -6.48 9.74 -10.31
N ILE A 27 -6.87 9.61 -9.04
CA ILE A 27 -6.40 10.51 -7.95
C ILE A 27 -4.88 10.50 -7.85
N GLY A 28 -4.24 9.33 -7.94
CA GLY A 28 -2.77 9.23 -7.88
C GLY A 28 -2.07 9.90 -9.07
N LEU A 29 -2.68 9.86 -10.26
CA LEU A 29 -2.17 10.60 -11.42
C LEU A 29 -2.39 12.11 -11.26
N PHE A 30 -3.54 12.52 -10.74
CA PHE A 30 -3.85 13.92 -10.46
C PHE A 30 -2.84 14.54 -9.48
N GLU A 31 -2.55 13.88 -8.36
CA GLU A 31 -1.56 14.36 -7.37
C GLU A 31 -0.15 14.44 -7.96
N ARG A 32 0.22 13.49 -8.82
CA ARG A 32 1.49 13.54 -9.53
C ARG A 32 1.52 14.74 -10.50
N LEU A 33 0.47 14.99 -11.26
CA LEU A 33 0.40 16.13 -12.17
C LEU A 33 0.41 17.48 -11.45
N VAL A 34 -0.10 17.54 -10.21
CA VAL A 34 0.07 18.71 -9.33
C VAL A 34 1.54 18.86 -8.93
N ARG A 35 2.23 17.76 -8.55
CA ARG A 35 3.66 17.77 -8.20
C ARG A 35 4.56 18.16 -9.38
N GLU A 36 4.23 17.69 -10.58
CA GLU A 36 4.91 18.03 -11.84
C GLU A 36 4.49 19.41 -12.38
N GLN A 37 3.71 20.18 -11.61
CA GLN A 37 3.23 21.54 -11.95
C GLN A 37 2.42 21.64 -13.26
N VAL A 38 1.90 20.52 -13.76
CA VAL A 38 1.01 20.47 -14.93
C VAL A 38 -0.40 20.94 -14.54
N ILE A 39 -0.84 20.57 -13.33
CA ILE A 39 -2.09 21.01 -12.73
C ILE A 39 -1.79 22.14 -11.74
N PRO A 40 -2.55 23.25 -11.77
CA PRO A 40 -2.35 24.36 -10.86
C PRO A 40 -2.51 23.94 -9.40
N GLU A 41 -1.75 24.60 -8.52
CA GLU A 41 -1.82 24.37 -7.09
C GLU A 41 -3.22 24.69 -6.53
N PRO A 42 -3.68 23.96 -5.50
CA PRO A 42 -4.97 24.22 -4.89
C PRO A 42 -5.01 25.57 -4.19
N VAL A 43 -6.18 26.21 -4.25
CA VAL A 43 -6.51 27.36 -3.41
C VAL A 43 -6.98 26.84 -2.06
N MET A 44 -6.38 27.34 -0.98
CA MET A 44 -6.78 26.99 0.38
C MET A 44 -8.00 27.81 0.80
N VAL A 45 -9.17 27.18 0.91
CA VAL A 45 -10.41 27.78 1.41
C VAL A 45 -10.90 26.97 2.60
N ASP A 46 -11.19 27.63 3.73
CA ASP A 46 -11.59 26.98 4.99
C ASP A 46 -10.67 25.83 5.42
N ARG A 47 -9.35 26.04 5.27
CA ARG A 47 -8.28 25.03 5.53
C ARG A 47 -8.35 23.77 4.66
N LYS A 48 -9.11 23.78 3.57
CA LYS A 48 -9.19 22.68 2.60
C LYS A 48 -8.56 23.09 1.26
N PRO A 49 -7.73 22.23 0.64
CA PRO A 49 -7.22 22.46 -0.70
C PRO A 49 -8.35 22.24 -1.71
N LEU A 50 -8.72 23.27 -2.46
CA LEU A 50 -9.73 23.22 -3.50
C LEU A 50 -9.15 23.68 -4.84
N TRP A 51 -9.55 23.02 -5.92
CA TRP A 51 -9.10 23.34 -7.27
C TRP A 51 -10.19 24.08 -8.03
N ASN A 52 -9.81 25.15 -8.72
CA ASN A 52 -10.74 25.88 -9.56
C ASN A 52 -10.98 25.11 -10.88
N ALA A 53 -12.21 24.70 -11.12
CA ALA A 53 -12.61 23.98 -12.33
C ALA A 53 -12.19 24.71 -13.63
N TYR A 54 -12.29 26.04 -13.66
CA TYR A 54 -11.92 26.84 -14.82
C TYR A 54 -10.42 26.76 -15.14
N LEU A 55 -9.57 26.74 -14.11
CA LEU A 55 -8.13 26.59 -14.29
C LEU A 55 -7.75 25.18 -14.73
N LEU A 56 -8.53 24.17 -14.32
CA LEU A 56 -8.37 22.79 -14.79
C LEU A 56 -8.76 22.66 -16.26
N ASP A 57 -9.87 23.28 -16.68
CA ASP A 57 -10.34 23.28 -18.07
C ASP A 57 -9.31 23.88 -19.03
N GLY A 58 -8.68 25.00 -18.64
CA GLY A 58 -7.59 25.61 -19.42
C GLY A 58 -6.32 24.75 -19.52
N ARG A 59 -6.18 23.70 -18.71
CA ARG A 59 -5.01 22.80 -18.69
C ARG A 59 -5.33 21.38 -19.17
N LEU A 60 -6.58 21.08 -19.56
CA LEU A 60 -7.00 19.75 -20.02
C LEU A 60 -6.12 19.19 -21.14
N GLU A 61 -5.75 20.01 -22.12
CA GLU A 61 -4.89 19.58 -23.24
C GLU A 61 -3.46 19.26 -22.81
N ALA A 62 -2.89 20.03 -21.87
CA ALA A 62 -1.57 19.74 -21.31
C ALA A 62 -1.59 18.44 -20.48
N ILE A 63 -2.68 18.21 -19.75
CA ILE A 63 -2.89 17.00 -18.95
C ILE A 63 -3.06 15.77 -19.85
N ARG A 64 -3.79 15.89 -20.96
CA ARG A 64 -3.92 14.83 -21.98
C ARG A 64 -2.56 14.45 -22.56
N ARG A 65 -1.75 15.44 -22.97
CA ARG A 65 -0.40 15.19 -23.49
C ARG A 65 0.52 14.54 -22.46
N ALA A 66 0.48 15.00 -21.21
CA ALA A 66 1.27 14.40 -20.13
C ALA A 66 0.84 12.95 -19.86
N ARG A 67 -0.46 12.65 -19.95
CA ARG A 67 -0.99 11.29 -19.88
C ARG A 67 -0.50 10.42 -21.05
N ASP A 68 -0.52 10.94 -22.27
CA ASP A 68 -0.11 10.18 -23.46
C ASP A 68 1.39 9.89 -23.50
N LEU A 69 2.23 10.84 -23.05
CA LEU A 69 3.67 10.61 -22.87
C LEU A 69 3.95 9.47 -21.88
N GLN A 70 3.16 9.38 -20.81
CA GLN A 70 3.28 8.32 -19.80
C GLN A 70 2.67 6.98 -20.25
N ALA A 71 1.65 7.00 -21.10
CA ALA A 71 1.15 5.78 -21.75
C ALA A 71 2.19 5.15 -22.68
N ASN A 72 3.09 5.97 -23.24
CA ASN A 72 4.17 5.53 -24.14
C ASN A 72 5.43 5.04 -23.41
N GLU A 73 5.62 5.34 -22.12
CA GLU A 73 6.63 4.70 -21.25
C GLU A 73 6.17 3.33 -20.69
N GLY A 74 4.94 2.92 -21.03
CA GLY A 74 4.25 1.74 -20.49
C GLY A 74 4.48 0.40 -21.20
N ASP A 75 5.41 0.28 -22.16
CA ASP A 75 5.73 -1.01 -22.80
C ASP A 75 6.79 -1.81 -22.01
N ARG A 76 6.49 -2.06 -20.73
CA ARG A 76 7.11 -3.15 -19.96
C ARG A 76 6.00 -4.02 -19.38
N PRO A 77 5.88 -5.29 -19.80
CA PRO A 77 4.75 -6.11 -19.45
C PRO A 77 4.91 -6.60 -18.02
N SER A 78 3.96 -6.25 -17.15
CA SER A 78 3.67 -7.09 -15.99
C SER A 78 2.16 -7.26 -15.83
N ALA A 79 1.70 -8.27 -16.54
CA ALA A 79 0.57 -9.15 -16.29
C ALA A 79 -0.35 -8.86 -15.07
N ARG A 80 -1.60 -8.48 -15.41
CA ARG A 80 -2.89 -9.14 -15.02
C ARG A 80 -3.36 -9.06 -13.53
N PRO A 81 -4.65 -9.36 -13.21
CA PRO A 81 -5.98 -8.91 -13.67
C PRO A 81 -6.79 -8.16 -12.56
N PRO A 82 -8.03 -7.69 -12.83
CA PRO A 82 -8.79 -6.82 -11.93
C PRO A 82 -9.70 -7.61 -10.97
N ALA A 83 -9.83 -7.13 -9.73
CA ALA A 83 -10.91 -7.52 -8.83
C ALA A 83 -11.48 -6.33 -8.07
N THR A 84 -12.72 -6.04 -8.44
CA THR A 84 -13.76 -5.23 -7.80
C THR A 84 -13.83 -5.27 -6.27
N ARG A 85 -14.02 -4.06 -5.70
CA ARG A 85 -15.09 -3.68 -4.77
C ARG A 85 -14.98 -4.19 -3.31
N LYS A 86 -14.62 -3.30 -2.37
CA LYS A 86 -15.54 -2.48 -1.52
C LYS A 86 -14.75 -1.76 -0.43
N SER A 87 -15.14 -0.51 -0.17
CA SER A 87 -14.61 0.38 0.85
C SER A 87 -14.67 -0.22 2.26
N ALA A 88 -13.60 0.00 3.04
CA ALA A 88 -13.71 0.39 4.43
C ALA A 88 -12.52 1.32 4.72
N ALA A 89 -12.83 2.59 4.96
CA ALA A 89 -11.88 3.54 5.48
C ALA A 89 -11.51 3.09 6.90
N THR A 90 -10.24 2.73 7.09
CA THR A 90 -9.57 2.85 8.38
C THR A 90 -8.33 3.66 8.08
N GLU A 91 -8.33 4.92 8.48
CA GLU A 91 -7.13 5.75 8.52
C GLU A 91 -6.16 5.10 9.52
N THR A 92 -5.36 4.14 9.06
CA THR A 92 -4.22 3.63 9.81
C THR A 92 -3.16 4.72 9.79
N SER A 93 -3.18 5.56 10.84
CA SER A 93 -2.04 6.39 11.21
C SER A 93 -0.79 5.51 11.11
N THR A 94 0.03 5.75 10.09
CA THR A 94 1.20 4.93 9.81
C THR A 94 2.27 5.38 10.79
N ILE A 95 2.23 4.82 12.00
CA ILE A 95 3.25 5.05 13.02
C ILE A 95 4.56 4.52 12.45
N LEU A 96 5.49 5.43 12.17
CA LEU A 96 6.82 5.06 11.71
C LEU A 96 7.53 4.29 12.84
N PRO A 97 8.13 3.12 12.58
CA PRO A 97 8.85 2.37 13.61
C PRO A 97 10.00 3.18 14.21
N ASP A 98 10.21 3.06 15.52
CA ASP A 98 11.30 3.75 16.20
C ASP A 98 12.68 3.14 15.88
N LEU A 99 13.74 3.94 16.04
CA LEU A 99 15.11 3.50 15.72
C LEU A 99 15.53 2.25 16.50
N LYS A 100 15.09 2.11 17.77
CA LYS A 100 15.42 0.93 18.58
C LYS A 100 14.73 -0.31 18.02
N TRP A 101 13.47 -0.20 17.59
CA TRP A 101 12.77 -1.28 16.93
C TRP A 101 13.45 -1.72 15.63
N LEU A 102 13.92 -0.76 14.81
CA LEU A 102 14.65 -1.06 13.57
C LEU A 102 15.95 -1.82 13.85
N GLN A 103 16.73 -1.38 14.84
CA GLN A 103 17.97 -2.05 15.24
C GLN A 103 17.72 -3.48 15.75
N GLN A 104 16.70 -3.67 16.59
CA GLN A 104 16.31 -5.01 17.06
C GLN A 104 15.92 -5.93 15.91
N ARG A 105 15.21 -5.41 14.90
CA ARG A 105 14.84 -6.16 13.69
C ARG A 105 16.05 -6.51 12.85
N GLU A 106 16.99 -5.59 12.67
CA GLU A 106 18.23 -5.85 11.93
C GLU A 106 19.07 -6.95 12.60
N ASP A 107 19.24 -6.89 13.92
CA ASP A 107 19.98 -7.89 14.68
C ASP A 107 19.32 -9.28 14.64
N LEU A 108 17.98 -9.32 14.67
CA LEU A 108 17.22 -10.54 14.46
C LEU A 108 17.50 -11.14 13.08
N VAL A 109 17.37 -10.33 12.01
CA VAL A 109 17.62 -10.76 10.63
C VAL A 109 19.05 -11.29 10.50
N ARG A 110 20.06 -10.55 10.96
CA ARG A 110 21.46 -10.99 10.92
C ARG A 110 21.67 -12.33 11.64
N ARG A 111 21.07 -12.50 12.82
CA ARG A 111 21.21 -13.74 13.61
C ARG A 111 20.55 -14.94 12.92
N VAL A 112 19.37 -14.73 12.36
CA VAL A 112 18.57 -15.78 11.74
C VAL A 112 19.19 -16.22 10.42
N HIS A 113 19.67 -15.28 9.59
CA HIS A 113 20.35 -15.61 8.33
C HIS A 113 21.70 -16.30 8.51
N ARG A 114 22.38 -16.08 9.66
CA ARG A 114 23.61 -16.82 10.00
C ARG A 114 23.38 -18.29 10.35
N ARG A 115 22.15 -18.71 10.62
CA ARG A 115 21.83 -20.08 11.05
C ARG A 115 20.96 -20.78 10.01
N PRO A 116 21.19 -22.08 9.74
CA PRO A 116 20.23 -22.85 8.94
C PRO A 116 18.87 -22.91 9.65
N LEU A 117 17.81 -23.25 8.92
CA LEU A 117 16.50 -23.52 9.50
C LEU A 117 16.61 -24.72 10.46
N SER A 118 16.12 -24.56 11.68
CA SER A 118 16.03 -25.65 12.64
C SER A 118 14.90 -26.62 12.27
N GLN A 119 15.02 -27.88 12.73
CA GLN A 119 13.98 -28.89 12.51
C GLN A 119 12.61 -28.45 13.05
N HIS A 120 12.58 -27.71 14.16
CA HIS A 120 11.34 -27.15 14.69
C HIS A 120 10.71 -26.10 13.76
N GLU A 121 11.51 -25.17 13.23
CA GLU A 121 11.03 -24.18 12.24
C GLU A 121 10.49 -24.86 10.99
N LEU A 122 11.18 -25.91 10.54
CA LEU A 122 10.78 -26.70 9.38
C LEU A 122 9.46 -27.47 9.61
N SER A 123 9.26 -28.09 10.78
CA SER A 123 8.00 -28.74 11.16
C SER A 123 6.85 -27.73 11.16
N VAL A 124 7.04 -26.58 11.81
CA VAL A 124 6.05 -25.51 11.87
C VAL A 124 5.71 -24.98 10.47
N LEU A 125 6.71 -24.83 9.59
CA LEU A 125 6.50 -24.40 8.21
C LEU A 125 5.70 -25.44 7.40
N GLY A 126 5.98 -26.72 7.59
CA GLY A 126 5.25 -27.83 6.97
C GLY A 126 3.79 -27.93 7.44
N GLU A 127 3.56 -27.87 8.75
CA GLU A 127 2.22 -27.84 9.36
C GLU A 127 1.41 -26.64 8.87
N PHE A 128 2.07 -25.48 8.78
CA PHE A 128 1.44 -24.25 8.28
C PHE A 128 1.06 -24.36 6.80
N ASN A 129 1.87 -25.02 5.98
CA ASN A 129 1.56 -25.30 4.58
C ASN A 129 0.38 -26.28 4.42
N LEU A 130 0.32 -27.32 5.27
CA LEU A 130 -0.77 -28.30 5.29
C LEU A 130 -2.11 -27.69 5.75
N SER A 131 -2.06 -26.69 6.62
CA SER A 131 -3.26 -26.03 7.13
C SER A 131 -4.03 -25.21 6.08
N LEU A 132 -3.50 -25.10 4.84
CA LEU A 132 -4.19 -24.71 3.58
C LEU A 132 -5.23 -23.57 3.70
N GLY A 133 -4.98 -22.62 4.57
CA GLY A 133 -6.02 -21.68 5.00
C GLY A 133 -5.45 -20.41 5.56
N ARG A 134 -4.50 -19.81 4.81
CA ARG A 134 -4.11 -18.38 4.64
C ARG A 134 -3.93 -17.46 5.86
N ASP A 135 -4.37 -17.89 7.04
CA ASP A 135 -4.67 -17.10 8.21
C ASP A 135 -4.51 -17.97 9.49
N ALA A 136 -3.29 -18.41 9.80
CA ALA A 136 -3.05 -19.17 11.04
C ALA A 136 -2.82 -18.22 12.22
N SER A 137 -3.78 -18.18 13.15
CA SER A 137 -3.58 -17.55 14.47
C SER A 137 -2.74 -18.47 15.36
N MET A 138 -1.42 -18.36 15.25
CA MET A 138 -0.49 -19.22 15.99
C MET A 138 -0.09 -18.60 17.33
N PHE A 139 -1.05 -18.54 18.26
CA PHE A 139 -0.80 -18.14 19.64
C PHE A 139 0.24 -19.08 20.28
N GLY A 140 1.36 -18.54 20.77
CA GLY A 140 2.45 -19.31 21.38
C GLY A 140 3.66 -19.58 20.48
N PHE A 141 3.56 -19.41 19.15
CA PHE A 141 4.68 -19.62 18.21
C PHE A 141 5.31 -18.31 17.70
N TYR A 142 5.03 -17.19 18.36
CA TYR A 142 5.40 -15.85 17.88
C TYR A 142 6.89 -15.73 17.54
N ARG A 143 7.80 -16.28 18.37
CA ARG A 143 9.25 -16.24 18.10
C ARG A 143 9.65 -17.04 16.86
N THR A 144 9.03 -18.20 16.63
CA THR A 144 9.29 -19.03 15.45
C THR A 144 8.81 -18.30 14.19
N PHE A 145 7.64 -17.69 14.23
CA PHE A 145 7.14 -16.85 13.13
C PHE A 145 7.97 -15.60 12.90
N GLU A 146 8.47 -14.94 13.95
CA GLU A 146 9.40 -13.83 13.78
C GLU A 146 10.69 -14.25 13.07
N SER A 147 11.22 -15.43 13.39
CA SER A 147 12.37 -16.00 12.67
C SER A 147 12.02 -16.29 11.20
N LEU A 148 10.90 -16.95 10.93
CA LEU A 148 10.44 -17.26 9.57
C LEU A 148 10.15 -16.00 8.75
N MET A 149 9.59 -14.95 9.37
CA MET A 149 9.40 -13.63 8.74
C MET A 149 10.73 -12.95 8.45
N ALA A 150 11.69 -12.99 9.37
CA ALA A 150 13.03 -12.43 9.14
C ALA A 150 13.78 -13.13 7.99
N ARG A 151 13.45 -14.39 7.70
CA ARG A 151 13.93 -15.15 6.52
C ARG A 151 13.13 -14.89 5.25
N GLY A 152 12.00 -14.19 5.33
CA GLY A 152 11.11 -13.96 4.18
C GLY A 152 10.28 -15.19 3.76
N LEU A 153 10.09 -16.18 4.65
CA LEU A 153 9.32 -17.39 4.36
C LEU A 153 7.83 -17.24 4.68
N VAL A 154 7.51 -16.30 5.58
CA VAL A 154 6.16 -16.01 6.05
C VAL A 154 5.98 -14.50 6.11
N LEU A 155 4.75 -14.02 5.91
CA LEU A 155 4.35 -12.63 6.04
C LEU A 155 3.17 -12.50 7.00
N GLU A 156 3.19 -11.46 7.83
CA GLU A 156 2.04 -11.03 8.63
C GLU A 156 1.04 -10.28 7.73
N VAL A 157 -0.21 -10.73 7.69
CA VAL A 157 -1.29 -10.17 6.86
C VAL A 157 -2.19 -9.25 7.67
N SER A 158 -2.48 -9.62 8.92
CA SER A 158 -3.28 -8.80 9.82
C SER A 158 -2.93 -9.06 11.28
N ARG A 159 -3.12 -8.05 12.10
CA ARG A 159 -2.98 -8.11 13.55
C ARG A 159 -4.20 -7.49 14.18
N SER A 160 -4.88 -8.24 15.02
CA SER A 160 -6.03 -7.78 15.77
C SER A 160 -5.89 -8.14 17.26
N GLY A 161 -6.69 -7.52 18.12
CA GLY A 161 -6.65 -7.77 19.57
C GLY A 161 -5.67 -6.89 20.36
N PRO A 162 -5.66 -7.03 21.69
CA PRO A 162 -4.83 -6.21 22.58
C PRO A 162 -3.35 -6.54 22.42
N SER A 163 -2.47 -5.56 22.70
CA SER A 163 -1.01 -5.73 22.60
C SER A 163 -0.46 -6.88 23.45
N THR A 164 -1.17 -7.27 24.51
CA THR A 164 -0.81 -8.39 25.40
C THR A 164 -1.10 -9.76 24.79
N ARG A 165 -2.08 -9.87 23.89
CA ARG A 165 -2.46 -11.11 23.18
C ARG A 165 -2.93 -10.78 21.76
N PRO A 166 -2.02 -10.37 20.87
CA PRO A 166 -2.38 -10.07 19.50
C PRO A 166 -2.73 -11.38 18.79
N LEU A 167 -3.90 -11.38 18.14
CA LEU A 167 -4.26 -12.36 17.14
C LEU A 167 -3.57 -11.96 15.85
N VAL A 168 -2.56 -12.73 15.46
CA VAL A 168 -1.75 -12.44 14.28
C VAL A 168 -2.04 -13.47 13.21
N THR A 169 -2.30 -12.97 12.02
CA THR A 169 -2.64 -13.75 10.85
C THR A 169 -1.45 -13.77 9.92
N TYR A 170 -0.97 -14.96 9.58
CA TYR A 170 0.21 -15.14 8.73
C TYR A 170 -0.13 -15.81 7.40
N ARG A 171 0.68 -15.55 6.38
CA ARG A 171 0.63 -16.17 5.05
C ARG A 171 2.02 -16.61 4.58
N LEU A 172 2.12 -17.77 3.93
CA LEU A 172 3.36 -18.22 3.29
C LEU A 172 3.77 -17.32 2.13
N THR A 173 5.07 -17.09 1.97
CA THR A 173 5.64 -16.58 0.71
C THR A 173 5.82 -17.72 -0.29
N GLU A 174 6.10 -17.40 -1.54
CA GLU A 174 6.43 -18.39 -2.58
C GLU A 174 7.63 -19.26 -2.17
N ASP A 175 8.66 -18.63 -1.60
CA ASP A 175 9.86 -19.31 -1.10
C ASP A 175 9.54 -20.23 0.08
N GLY A 176 8.72 -19.76 1.03
CA GLY A 176 8.27 -20.57 2.16
C GLY A 176 7.45 -21.78 1.72
N ALA A 177 6.53 -21.58 0.76
CA ALA A 177 5.72 -22.66 0.20
C ALA A 177 6.58 -23.69 -0.55
N ARG A 178 7.57 -23.24 -1.33
CA ARG A 178 8.51 -24.13 -2.05
C ARG A 178 9.31 -24.98 -1.07
N ILE A 179 9.90 -24.38 -0.03
CA ILE A 179 10.67 -25.12 0.97
C ILE A 179 9.77 -26.13 1.70
N ALA A 180 8.57 -25.71 2.12
CA ALA A 180 7.62 -26.59 2.79
C ALA A 180 7.17 -27.76 1.89
N ALA A 181 7.06 -27.55 0.58
CA ALA A 181 6.74 -28.60 -0.38
C ALA A 181 7.90 -29.60 -0.55
N CYS A 182 9.14 -29.13 -0.71
CA CYS A 182 10.31 -30.00 -0.85
C CYS A 182 10.51 -30.94 0.36
N MET A 183 10.10 -30.51 1.55
CA MET A 183 10.13 -31.34 2.75
C MET A 183 9.18 -32.52 2.71
N ARG A 184 8.06 -32.39 1.99
CA ARG A 184 7.09 -33.48 1.82
C ARG A 184 7.64 -34.57 0.91
N ASP A 185 8.38 -34.19 -0.12
CA ASP A 185 8.94 -35.13 -1.10
C ASP A 185 10.16 -35.91 -0.56
N SER A 186 10.65 -35.55 0.64
CA SER A 186 11.80 -36.17 1.31
C SER A 186 11.40 -37.12 2.45
N GLY A 187 10.11 -37.39 2.63
CA GLY A 187 9.53 -38.24 3.68
C GLY A 187 9.04 -39.59 3.17
#